data_AF-A0A969WTJ2-F1
#
_entry.id   AF-A0A969WTJ2-F1
#
_cell.length_a   1.000
_cell.length_b   1.000
_cell.length_c   1.000
_cell.angle_alpha   90.00
_cell.angle_beta   90.00
_cell.angle_gamma   90.00
#
_symmetry.space_group_name_H-M   'P 1'
#
loop_
_entity.id
_entity.type
_entity.pdbx_description
1 polymer ?
#
loop_
_entity_poly.entity_id
_entity_poly.type
_entity_poly.pdbx_seq_one_letter_code
_entity_poly.pdbx_strand_id
1 'polypeptide(L)'
;MYKFKVNKTTPFVECKIGYSFLNRDYSWKSSRLFPEHQGDVEAQVNLKGGLLFSPSIGILFPTKNKQYFSTSLAYCLDRFSGKEKFIEVNKVEKSSSSHHSVALRVGYIF
;
A
#
# COMPACT_ATOMS: atom_id res chain seq x y z
N MET A 1 -27.75 -6.18 -1.81
CA MET A 1 -27.30 -5.10 -0.89
C MET A 1 -27.81 -5.44 0.51
N TYR A 2 -26.96 -6.03 1.36
CA TYR A 2 -27.35 -6.34 2.75
C TYR A 2 -27.44 -5.03 3.55
N LYS A 3 -28.65 -4.63 3.94
CA LYS A 3 -28.87 -3.46 4.81
C LYS A 3 -28.52 -3.86 6.25
N PHE A 4 -27.25 -3.75 6.62
CA PHE A 4 -26.83 -3.84 8.02
C PHE A 4 -27.43 -2.64 8.78
N LYS A 5 -28.51 -2.88 9.52
CA LYS A 5 -29.06 -1.89 10.46
C LYS A 5 -28.43 -2.14 11.82
N VAL A 6 -27.27 -1.53 12.02
CA VAL A 6 -26.58 -1.57 13.30
C VAL A 6 -27.19 -0.51 14.22
N ASN A 7 -27.73 -0.91 15.37
CA ASN A 7 -28.32 0.02 16.36
C ASN A 7 -27.42 0.20 17.60
N LYS A 8 -26.29 -0.50 17.65
CA LYS A 8 -25.33 -0.49 18.78
C LYS A 8 -23.90 -0.45 18.25
N THR A 9 -22.96 0.00 19.07
CA THR A 9 -21.53 -0.04 18.76
C THR A 9 -21.14 -1.48 18.38
N THR A 10 -20.62 -1.69 17.16
CA THR A 10 -20.42 -3.03 16.59
C THR A 10 -18.99 -3.22 16.12
N PRO A 11 -18.25 -4.21 16.62
CA PRO A 11 -16.93 -4.55 16.09
C PRO A 11 -17.07 -5.14 14.69
N PHE A 12 -16.08 -4.89 13.85
CA PHE A 12 -16.01 -5.48 12.51
C PHE A 12 -14.57 -5.87 12.15
N VAL A 13 -14.47 -6.82 11.24
CA VAL A 13 -13.23 -7.18 10.55
C VAL A 13 -13.48 -6.94 9.08
N GLU A 14 -12.57 -6.22 8.44
CA GLU A 14 -12.61 -5.90 7.01
C GLU A 14 -11.29 -6.32 6.37
N CYS A 15 -11.34 -6.75 5.11
CA CYS A 15 -10.16 -6.97 4.30
C CYS A 15 -10.32 -6.24 2.97
N LYS A 16 -9.40 -5.32 2.68
CA LYS A 16 -9.36 -4.61 1.40
C LYS A 16 -8.30 -5.23 0.50
N ILE A 17 -8.67 -5.48 -0.75
CA ILE A 17 -7.76 -5.92 -1.80
C ILE A 17 -7.92 -4.94 -2.95
N GLY A 18 -6.81 -4.45 -3.50
CA GLY A 18 -6.85 -3.50 -4.59
C GLY A 18 -5.51 -3.28 -5.25
N TYR A 19 -5.43 -2.20 -6.01
CA TYR A 19 -4.22 -1.74 -6.64
C TYR A 19 -3.91 -0.32 -6.14
N SER A 20 -2.68 -0.11 -5.66
CA SER A 20 -2.16 1.16 -5.20
C SER A 20 -1.32 1.79 -6.30
N PHE A 21 -1.52 3.08 -6.55
CA PHE A 21 -0.70 3.87 -7.48
C PHE A 21 0.11 4.88 -6.68
N LEU A 22 1.40 4.97 -6.98
CA LEU A 22 2.24 6.01 -6.40
C LEU A 22 2.07 7.27 -7.24
N ASN A 23 1.56 8.34 -6.63
CA ASN A 23 1.40 9.65 -7.31
C ASN A 23 2.75 10.34 -7.59
N ARG A 24 3.83 9.83 -7.01
CA ARG A 24 5.21 10.27 -7.26
C ARG A 24 6.06 9.05 -7.58
N ASP A 25 6.81 9.10 -8.67
CA ASP A 25 7.90 8.18 -8.94
C ASP A 25 8.89 8.28 -7.78
N TYR A 26 8.84 7.34 -6.84
CA TYR A 26 9.84 7.25 -5.79
C TYR A 26 11.13 6.74 -6.44
N SER A 27 11.95 7.68 -6.93
CA SER A 27 13.30 7.39 -7.39
C SER A 27 14.26 7.47 -6.21
N TRP A 28 14.71 6.32 -5.74
CA TRP A 28 15.82 6.21 -4.82
C TRP A 28 17.03 5.69 -5.58
N LYS A 29 18.20 6.25 -5.29
CA LYS A 29 19.47 5.77 -5.82
C LYS A 29 19.93 4.62 -4.94
N SER A 30 20.12 3.44 -5.51
CA SER A 30 20.83 2.33 -4.89
C SER A 30 22.15 2.10 -5.63
N SER A 31 23.18 1.63 -4.95
CA SER A 31 24.36 1.06 -5.60
C SER A 31 24.31 -0.46 -5.52
N ARG A 32 24.78 -1.13 -6.58
CA ARG A 32 24.93 -2.59 -6.60
C ARG A 32 26.27 -2.96 -7.20
N LEU A 33 26.95 -3.92 -6.58
CA LEU A 33 28.17 -4.51 -7.11
C LEU A 33 27.81 -5.39 -8.32
N PHE A 34 28.32 -5.01 -9.49
CA PHE A 34 28.28 -5.86 -10.68
C PHE A 34 29.59 -6.61 -10.79
N PRO A 35 29.60 -7.96 -10.78
CA PRO A 35 30.85 -8.73 -10.85
C PRO A 35 31.64 -8.51 -12.15
N GLU A 36 31.00 -7.98 -13.20
CA GLU A 36 31.62 -7.61 -14.47
C GLU A 36 32.27 -6.21 -14.44
N HIS A 37 32.09 -5.41 -13.39
CA HIS A 37 32.62 -4.05 -13.27
C HIS A 37 33.35 -3.87 -11.92
N GLN A 38 34.53 -3.23 -11.92
CA GLN A 38 35.25 -2.90 -10.68
C GLN A 38 34.61 -1.65 -10.03
N GLY A 39 33.44 -1.82 -9.41
CA GLY A 39 32.81 -0.72 -8.66
C GLY A 39 31.32 -0.88 -8.38
N ASP A 40 30.82 0.05 -7.58
CA ASP A 40 29.41 0.25 -7.28
C ASP A 40 28.73 0.93 -8.47
N VAL A 41 27.75 0.28 -9.08
CA VAL A 41 26.98 0.87 -10.19
C VAL A 41 25.75 1.59 -9.64
N GLU A 42 25.56 2.87 -9.98
CA GLU A 42 24.34 3.60 -9.64
C GLU A 42 23.12 3.02 -10.37
N ALA A 43 22.10 2.68 -9.59
CA ALA A 43 20.82 2.19 -10.02
C ALA A 43 19.71 3.18 -9.66
N GLN A 44 18.85 3.49 -10.64
CA GLN A 44 17.65 4.28 -10.44
C GLN A 44 16.46 3.33 -10.41
N VAL A 45 15.84 3.18 -9.24
CA VAL A 45 14.62 2.39 -9.08
C VAL A 45 13.41 3.29 -9.33
N ASN A 46 12.50 2.89 -10.21
CA ASN A 46 11.25 3.61 -10.47
C ASN A 46 10.04 2.67 -10.22
N LEU A 47 9.27 2.96 -9.17
CA LEU A 47 8.07 2.23 -8.75
C LEU A 47 6.81 2.99 -9.19
N LYS A 48 5.90 2.34 -9.93
CA LYS A 48 4.69 2.99 -10.48
C LYS A 48 3.40 2.67 -9.71
N GLY A 49 3.30 1.44 -9.23
CA GLY A 49 2.07 0.94 -8.62
C GLY A 49 2.19 -0.54 -8.26
N GLY A 50 1.22 -1.05 -7.52
CA GLY A 50 1.33 -2.34 -6.87
C GLY A 50 0.03 -2.91 -6.36
N LEU A 51 0.09 -4.17 -5.95
CA LEU A 51 -1.02 -4.81 -5.25
C LEU A 51 -1.09 -4.29 -3.81
N LEU A 52 -2.28 -3.92 -3.37
CA LEU A 52 -2.58 -3.56 -1.99
C LEU A 52 -3.44 -4.66 -1.37
N PHE A 53 -3.00 -5.15 -0.22
CA PHE A 53 -3.79 -6.01 0.66
C PHE A 53 -3.81 -5.37 2.04
N SER A 54 -5.00 -5.18 2.61
CA SER A 54 -5.12 -4.50 3.89
C SER A 54 -6.23 -5.07 4.77
N PRO A 55 -5.91 -5.99 5.69
CA PRO A 55 -6.81 -6.39 6.75
C PRO A 55 -6.91 -5.27 7.79
N SER A 56 -8.10 -5.13 8.37
CA SER A 56 -8.37 -4.16 9.42
C SER A 56 -9.40 -4.68 10.42
N ILE A 57 -9.21 -4.29 11.67
CA ILE A 57 -10.16 -4.52 12.76
C ILE A 57 -10.66 -3.16 13.24
N GLY A 58 -11.95 -3.04 13.49
CA GLY A 58 -12.53 -1.75 13.81
C GLY A 58 -13.85 -1.82 14.54
N ILE A 59 -14.39 -0.63 14.82
CA ILE A 59 -15.63 -0.43 15.54
C ILE A 59 -16.50 0.54 14.72
N LEU A 60 -17.77 0.17 14.55
CA LEU A 60 -18.82 1.01 13.98
C LEU A 60 -19.63 1.64 15.10
N PHE A 61 -19.71 2.98 15.09
CA PHE A 61 -20.53 3.78 15.97
C PHE A 61 -21.80 4.20 15.22
N PRO A 62 -22.99 3.70 15.61
CA PRO A 62 -24.24 4.12 15.01
C PRO A 62 -24.55 5.58 15.39
N THR A 63 -25.03 6.36 14.42
CA THR A 63 -25.61 7.69 14.67
C THR A 63 -27.11 7.68 14.43
N LYS A 64 -27.78 8.78 14.79
CA LYS A 64 -29.20 8.99 14.46
C LYS A 64 -29.33 9.04 12.93
N ASN A 65 -30.33 8.33 12.37
CA ASN A 65 -30.64 8.23 10.93
C ASN A 65 -29.86 7.19 10.09
N LYS A 66 -29.44 6.05 10.67
CA LYS A 66 -28.79 4.93 9.94
C LYS A 66 -27.45 5.28 9.28
N GLN A 67 -26.81 6.35 9.73
CA GLN A 67 -25.44 6.69 9.38
C GLN A 67 -24.49 6.04 10.40
N TYR A 68 -23.24 5.83 10.00
CA TYR A 68 -22.24 5.16 10.83
C TYR A 68 -20.89 5.86 10.77
N PHE A 69 -20.28 6.11 11.92
CA PHE A 69 -18.84 6.41 11.99
C PHE A 69 -18.08 5.10 12.18
N SER A 70 -17.01 4.90 11.42
CA SER A 70 -16.10 3.77 11.61
C SER A 70 -14.74 4.27 12.07
N THR A 71 -14.15 3.57 13.03
CA THR A 71 -12.72 3.68 13.33
C THR A 71 -12.12 2.29 13.24
N SER A 72 -10.99 2.16 12.56
CA SER A 72 -10.33 0.86 12.40
C SER A 72 -8.83 0.99 12.34
N LEU A 73 -8.13 0.03 12.93
CA LEU A 73 -6.71 -0.15 12.75
C LEU A 73 -6.49 -1.10 11.56
N ALA A 74 -5.74 -0.64 10.57
CA ALA A 74 -5.44 -1.38 9.37
C ALA A 74 -3.95 -1.67 9.26
N TYR A 75 -3.63 -2.89 8.84
CA TYR A 75 -2.30 -3.22 8.37
C TYR A 75 -2.31 -3.14 6.84
N CYS A 76 -1.38 -2.41 6.24
CA CYS A 76 -1.30 -2.21 4.79
C CYS A 76 -0.08 -2.95 4.28
N LEU A 77 -0.34 -3.93 3.40
CA LEU A 77 0.64 -4.72 2.68
C LEU A 77 0.60 -4.28 1.22
N ASP A 78 1.60 -3.51 0.80
CA ASP A 78 1.73 -3.06 -0.58
C ASP A 78 2.91 -3.78 -1.25
N ARG A 79 2.69 -4.34 -2.44
CA ARG A 79 3.76 -4.86 -3.29
C ARG A 79 3.84 -4.05 -4.56
N PHE A 80 4.76 -3.09 -4.58
CA PHE A 80 5.01 -2.25 -5.75
C PHE A 80 5.88 -2.98 -6.76
N SER A 81 5.52 -2.82 -8.03
CA SER A 81 6.33 -3.29 -9.16
C SER A 81 6.86 -2.10 -9.94
N GLY A 82 8.10 -2.22 -10.40
CA GLY A 82 8.81 -1.18 -11.07
C GLY A 82 9.93 -1.68 -11.95
N LYS A 83 10.76 -0.74 -12.38
CA LYS A 83 11.97 -1.00 -13.17
C LYS A 83 13.15 -0.39 -12.43
N GLU A 84 14.26 -1.12 -12.41
CA GLU A 84 15.55 -0.63 -11.95
C GLU A 84 16.42 -0.43 -13.18
N LYS A 85 16.90 0.80 -13.39
CA LYS A 85 17.77 1.15 -14.50
C LYS A 85 19.18 1.38 -13.98
N PHE A 86 20.11 0.56 -14.42
CA PHE A 86 21.53 0.70 -14.13
C PHE A 86 22.16 1.59 -15.19
N ILE A 87 22.65 2.76 -14.78
CA ILE A 87 23.02 3.84 -15.70
C ILE A 87 24.30 3.48 -16.46
N GLU A 88 25.29 2.91 -15.77
CA GLU A 88 26.63 2.65 -16.33
C GLU A 88 26.66 1.45 -17.29
N VAL A 89 25.84 0.43 -17.03
CA VAL A 89 25.74 -0.79 -17.87
C VAL A 89 24.56 -0.77 -18.84
N ASN A 90 23.81 0.32 -18.88
CA ASN A 90 22.61 0.50 -19.72
C ASN A 90 21.64 -0.71 -19.67
N LYS A 91 21.48 -1.29 -18.48
CA LYS A 91 20.64 -2.47 -18.23
C LYS A 91 19.38 -2.08 -17.48
N VAL A 92 18.25 -2.68 -17.86
CA VAL A 92 16.96 -2.49 -17.18
C VAL A 92 16.47 -3.82 -16.64
N GLU A 93 16.26 -3.89 -15.33
CA GLU A 93 15.73 -5.07 -14.65
C GLU A 93 14.37 -4.79 -14.01
N LYS A 94 13.58 -5.85 -13.81
CA LYS A 94 12.34 -5.76 -13.04
C LYS A 94 12.70 -5.61 -11.58
N SER A 95 12.11 -4.62 -10.92
CA SER A 95 12.23 -4.44 -9.48
C SER A 95 10.87 -4.59 -8.81
N SER A 96 10.87 -5.11 -7.59
CA SER A 96 9.70 -5.17 -6.74
C SER A 96 10.07 -4.80 -5.32
N SER A 97 9.25 -3.96 -4.68
CA SER A 97 9.41 -3.56 -3.29
C SER A 97 8.15 -3.90 -2.51
N SER A 98 8.34 -4.43 -1.30
CA SER A 98 7.24 -4.70 -0.35
C SER A 98 7.24 -3.61 0.71
N HIS A 99 6.12 -2.90 0.84
CA HIS A 99 5.92 -1.86 1.83
C HIS A 99 4.88 -2.33 2.86
N HIS A 100 5.22 -2.15 4.13
CA HIS A 100 4.40 -2.56 5.26
C HIS A 100 4.12 -1.33 6.11
N SER A 101 2.86 -1.01 6.35
CA SER A 101 2.49 0.13 7.21
C SER A 101 1.27 -0.16 8.07
N VAL A 102 1.11 0.61 9.14
CA VAL A 102 -0.07 0.58 9.99
C VAL A 102 -0.78 1.91 9.83
N ALA A 103 -2.09 1.88 9.62
CA ALA A 103 -2.91 3.07 9.45
C ALA A 103 -4.13 3.04 10.37
N LEU A 104 -4.37 4.14 11.08
CA LEU A 104 -5.65 4.39 11.72
C LEU A 104 -6.60 5.00 10.68
N ARG A 105 -7.70 4.31 10.38
CA ARG A 105 -8.72 4.77 9.43
C ARG A 105 -9.93 5.28 10.19
N VAL A 106 -10.42 6.44 9.78
CA VAL A 106 -11.69 7.00 10.23
C VAL A 106 -12.59 7.14 9.00
N GLY A 107 -13.78 6.56 9.06
CA GLY A 107 -14.74 6.55 7.97
C GLY A 107 -16.11 7.01 8.41
N TYR A 108 -16.91 7.45 7.44
CA TYR A 108 -18.31 7.80 7.63
C TYR A 108 -19.14 7.15 6.52
N ILE A 109 -20.21 6.44 6.91
CA ILE A 109 -21.07 5.65 6.03
C ILE A 109 -22.46 6.28 6.07
N PHE A 110 -22.96 6.66 4.89
CA PHE A 110 -24.28 7.28 4.68
C PHE A 110 -25.38 6.23 4.47
#